data_AF-C5KJ14-F1
#
_entry.id   AF-C5KJ14-F1
#
_cell.length_a   1.000
_cell.length_b   1.000
_cell.length_c   1.000
_cell.angle_alpha   90.00
_cell.angle_beta   90.00
_cell.angle_gamma   90.00
#
_symmetry.space_group_name_H-M   'P 1'
#
loop_
_entity.id
_entity.type
_entity.pdbx_description
1 polymer ?
#
loop_
_entity_poly.entity_id
_entity_poly.type
_entity_poly.pdbx_seq_one_letter_code
_entity_poly.pdbx_strand_id
1 'polypeptide(L)'
;DPETPPKYPIKAKSVLEPRGSGAPRRGARITRGIFYYTQHGPANTTITYEITGLDPHSSHGIHIHRTAEFRYNGCNSAGGTYNPYRYQHGAPDGHIRHLGTL
;
A
#
# COMPACT_ATOMS: atom_id res chain seq x y z
N ASP A 1 -3.91 5.91 -26.09
CA ASP A 1 -5.09 5.51 -26.85
C ASP A 1 -5.95 4.63 -25.96
N PRO A 2 -7.15 5.05 -25.55
CA PRO A 2 -8.06 4.25 -24.73
C PRO A 2 -8.53 2.94 -25.39
N GLU A 3 -8.32 2.77 -26.71
CA GLU A 3 -8.73 1.59 -27.48
C GLU A 3 -7.70 0.44 -27.46
N THR A 4 -6.43 0.71 -27.11
CA THR A 4 -5.41 -0.36 -27.08
C THR A 4 -5.40 -1.06 -25.72
N PRO A 5 -5.69 -2.38 -25.65
CA PRO A 5 -5.63 -3.12 -24.39
C PRO A 5 -4.22 -3.05 -23.78
N PRO A 6 -4.09 -2.94 -22.45
CA PRO A 6 -2.79 -2.94 -21.82
C PRO A 6 -2.05 -4.26 -22.10
N LYS A 7 -0.75 -4.15 -22.43
CA LYS A 7 0.11 -5.31 -22.60
C LYS A 7 0.64 -5.76 -21.24
N TYR A 8 0.29 -6.98 -20.84
CA TYR A 8 0.75 -7.59 -19.60
C TYR A 8 2.14 -8.25 -19.76
N PRO A 9 2.94 -8.36 -18.67
CA PRO A 9 2.63 -7.84 -17.34
C PRO A 9 2.87 -6.34 -17.21
N ILE A 10 1.99 -5.65 -16.48
CA ILE A 10 2.21 -4.25 -16.07
C ILE A 10 2.99 -4.27 -14.76
N LYS A 11 4.05 -3.48 -14.66
CA LYS A 11 4.92 -3.44 -13.48
C LYS A 11 4.89 -2.05 -12.84
N ALA A 12 4.84 -2.02 -11.51
CA ALA A 12 5.00 -0.81 -10.72
C ALA A 12 5.90 -1.07 -9.51
N LYS A 13 6.41 0.01 -8.92
CA LYS A 13 7.26 -0.01 -7.73
C LYS A 13 6.86 1.12 -6.78
N SER A 14 6.86 0.86 -5.49
CA SER A 14 6.75 1.89 -4.45
C SER A 14 7.84 1.71 -3.39
N VAL A 15 8.18 2.81 -2.71
CA VAL A 15 9.22 2.84 -1.68
C VAL A 15 8.59 3.31 -0.37
N LEU A 16 8.79 2.52 0.69
CA LEU A 16 8.44 2.88 2.05
C LEU A 16 9.63 3.59 2.70
N GLU A 17 9.47 4.89 2.90
CA GLU A 17 10.47 5.76 3.53
C GLU A 17 10.08 6.10 4.98
N PRO A 18 11.05 6.39 5.86
CA PRO A 18 10.78 6.69 7.26
C PRO A 18 10.29 8.13 7.51
N ARG A 19 9.69 8.78 6.51
CA ARG A 19 9.24 10.19 6.55
C ARG A 19 7.75 10.30 6.90
N GLY A 20 7.31 9.50 7.86
CA GLY A 20 5.92 9.49 8.34
C GLY A 20 5.54 10.78 9.07
N SER A 21 4.24 10.95 9.31
CA SER A 21 3.62 12.12 9.97
C SER A 21 3.93 12.26 11.47
N GLY A 22 4.66 11.33 12.08
CA GLY A 22 4.85 11.23 13.52
C GLY A 22 6.31 11.13 13.93
N ALA A 23 6.62 11.64 15.12
CA ALA A 23 7.92 11.39 15.74
C ALA A 23 8.07 9.87 16.02
N PRO A 24 9.23 9.26 15.69
CA PRO A 24 9.45 7.85 16.00
C PRO A 24 9.34 7.62 17.51
N ARG A 25 8.70 6.52 17.92
CA ARG A 25 8.72 6.08 19.32
C ARG A 25 10.17 5.87 19.77
N ARG A 26 10.48 6.21 21.03
CA ARG A 26 11.82 5.99 21.59
C ARG A 26 12.16 4.50 21.52
N GLY A 27 13.28 4.15 20.87
CA GLY A 27 13.70 2.77 20.65
C GLY A 27 13.05 2.07 19.45
N ALA A 28 12.17 2.74 18.70
CA ALA A 28 11.60 2.18 17.47
C ALA A 28 12.68 2.00 16.40
N ARG A 29 12.63 0.85 15.73
CA ARG A 29 13.44 0.59 14.54
C ARG A 29 12.90 1.43 13.38
N ILE A 30 13.81 1.93 12.55
CA ILE A 30 13.44 2.72 11.39
C ILE A 30 13.02 1.77 10.27
N THR A 31 11.71 1.66 10.03
CA THR A 31 11.15 0.82 8.96
C THR A 31 11.43 1.41 7.58
N ARG A 32 11.88 0.55 6.67
CA ARG A 32 12.05 0.86 5.24
C ARG A 32 11.62 -0.33 4.41
N GLY A 33 11.21 -0.08 3.18
CA GLY A 33 10.94 -1.18 2.27
C GLY A 33 10.74 -0.78 0.82
N ILE A 34 10.70 -1.78 -0.03
CA ILE A 34 10.38 -1.67 -1.45
C ILE A 34 9.27 -2.67 -1.76
N PHE A 35 8.24 -2.20 -2.45
CA PHE A 35 7.19 -3.06 -2.98
C PHE A 35 7.26 -3.08 -4.49
N TYR A 36 7.11 -4.28 -5.06
CA TYR A 36 7.01 -4.52 -6.49
C TYR A 36 5.63 -5.08 -6.79
N TYR A 37 4.98 -4.51 -7.79
CA TYR A 37 3.65 -4.91 -8.23
C TYR A 37 3.79 -5.45 -9.65
N THR A 38 3.30 -6.67 -9.88
CA THR A 38 3.23 -7.26 -11.21
C THR A 38 1.78 -7.65 -11.48
N GLN A 39 1.12 -6.92 -12.38
CA GLN A 39 -0.22 -7.24 -12.84
C GLN A 39 -0.12 -8.15 -14.05
N HIS A 40 -0.63 -9.38 -13.93
CA HIS A 40 -0.63 -10.41 -14.97
C HIS A 40 -1.91 -10.38 -15.83
N GLY A 41 -2.96 -9.71 -15.34
CA GLY A 41 -4.24 -9.53 -16.02
C GLY A 41 -5.15 -8.58 -15.23
N PRO A 42 -6.37 -8.28 -15.70
CA PRO A 42 -7.23 -7.23 -15.12
C PRO A 42 -7.46 -7.35 -13.61
N ALA A 43 -7.58 -8.58 -13.09
CA ALA A 43 -7.82 -8.87 -11.66
C ALA A 43 -6.72 -9.73 -11.01
N ASN A 44 -5.55 -9.87 -11.65
CA ASN A 44 -4.45 -10.69 -11.13
C ASN A 44 -3.21 -9.82 -10.93
N THR A 45 -2.93 -9.46 -9.67
CA THR A 45 -1.75 -8.70 -9.27
C THR A 45 -0.99 -9.44 -8.19
N THR A 46 0.28 -9.72 -8.45
CA THR A 46 1.22 -10.20 -7.43
C THR A 46 1.98 -9.02 -6.84
N ILE A 47 2.05 -8.96 -5.52
CA ILE A 47 2.82 -7.97 -4.78
C ILE A 47 3.94 -8.71 -4.06
N THR A 48 5.19 -8.37 -4.37
CA THR A 48 6.35 -8.83 -3.59
C THR A 48 6.97 -7.63 -2.89
N TYR A 49 7.62 -7.88 -1.76
CA TYR A 49 8.17 -6.80 -0.95
C TYR A 49 9.43 -7.23 -0.22
N GLU A 50 10.28 -6.24 0.02
CA GLU A 50 11.43 -6.33 0.92
C GLU A 50 11.24 -5.26 1.98
N ILE A 51 11.04 -5.65 3.23
CA ILE A 51 10.81 -4.73 4.35
C ILE A 51 11.81 -5.04 5.46
N THR A 52 12.39 -3.99 6.03
CA THR A 52 13.32 -4.07 7.16
C THR A 52 12.86 -3.13 8.27
N GLY A 53 13.32 -3.39 9.50
CA GLY A 53 13.04 -2.51 10.63
C GLY A 53 11.66 -2.66 11.26
N LEU A 54 10.89 -3.70 10.93
CA LEU A 54 9.73 -4.10 11.72
C LEU A 54 10.18 -4.74 13.05
N ASP A 55 9.34 -4.68 14.06
CA ASP A 55 9.60 -5.38 15.31
C ASP A 55 9.53 -6.90 15.09
N PRO A 56 10.37 -7.70 15.76
CA PRO A 56 10.24 -9.16 15.68
C PRO A 56 8.88 -9.62 16.23
N HIS A 57 8.30 -10.65 15.61
CA HIS A 57 7.05 -11.28 16.05
C HIS A 57 5.82 -10.35 16.11
N SER A 58 5.81 -9.26 15.34
CA SER A 58 4.67 -8.36 15.22
C SER A 58 3.90 -8.54 13.91
N SER A 59 2.61 -8.22 13.96
CA SER A 59 1.74 -8.15 12.78
C SER A 59 1.54 -6.70 12.36
N HIS A 60 1.65 -6.44 11.06
CA HIS A 60 1.47 -5.11 10.49
C HIS A 60 0.51 -5.18 9.30
N GLY A 61 -0.56 -4.37 9.35
CA GLY A 61 -1.46 -4.23 8.21
C GLY A 61 -0.80 -3.42 7.08
N ILE A 62 -1.09 -3.81 5.83
CA ILE A 62 -0.61 -3.12 4.64
C ILE A 62 -1.84 -2.64 3.86
N HIS A 63 -1.87 -1.36 3.51
CA HIS A 63 -2.99 -0.77 2.79
C HIS A 63 -2.52 0.08 1.61
N ILE A 64 -3.26 0.04 0.51
CA ILE A 64 -3.16 1.01 -0.57
C ILE A 64 -4.08 2.18 -0.24
N HIS A 65 -3.52 3.39 -0.18
CA HIS A 65 -4.26 4.62 0.09
C HIS A 65 -4.73 5.29 -1.20
N ARG A 66 -5.74 6.17 -1.08
CA ARG A 66 -6.39 6.81 -2.25
C ARG A 66 -5.52 7.84 -2.97
N THR A 67 -4.51 8.43 -2.31
CA THR A 67 -3.61 9.43 -2.90
C THR A 67 -2.15 9.14 -2.56
N ALA A 68 -1.24 9.66 -3.39
CA ALA A 68 0.20 9.67 -3.14
C ALA A 68 0.67 11.08 -2.68
N GLU A 69 -0.08 11.69 -1.75
CA GLU A 69 0.23 13.02 -1.21
C GLU A 69 0.84 12.88 0.18
N PHE A 70 1.98 13.52 0.40
CA PHE A 70 2.78 13.44 1.63
C PHE A 70 3.30 14.80 2.12
N ARG A 71 3.10 15.87 1.34
CA ARG A 71 3.75 17.18 1.54
C ARG A 71 3.30 17.91 2.79
N TYR A 72 2.02 17.82 3.15
CA TYR A 72 1.43 18.66 4.20
C TYR A 72 1.47 18.05 5.60
N ASN A 73 1.21 16.74 5.70
CA ASN A 73 1.15 16.02 6.97
C ASN A 73 1.61 14.57 6.82
N GLY A 74 2.76 14.35 6.14
CA GLY A 74 3.34 13.02 5.94
C GLY A 74 2.34 11.98 5.44
N CYS A 75 2.38 10.77 6.01
CA CYS A 75 1.46 9.68 5.65
C CYS A 75 -0.03 10.01 5.89
N ASN A 76 -0.36 10.95 6.77
CA ASN A 76 -1.77 11.31 7.02
C ASN A 76 -2.40 11.99 5.78
N SER A 77 -1.59 12.62 4.94
CA SER A 77 -2.04 13.25 3.69
C SER A 77 -2.41 12.26 2.59
N ALA A 78 -2.07 10.97 2.74
CA ALA A 78 -2.47 9.91 1.80
C ALA A 78 -3.98 9.61 1.86
N GLY A 79 -4.70 10.14 2.86
CA GLY A 79 -6.13 9.97 3.04
C GLY A 79 -6.51 8.55 3.47
N GLY A 80 -7.75 8.15 3.23
CA GLY A 80 -8.24 6.80 3.56
C GLY A 80 -7.71 5.71 2.62
N THR A 81 -7.92 4.45 3.01
CA THR A 81 -7.70 3.29 2.14
C THR A 81 -8.46 3.46 0.83
N TYR A 82 -7.85 3.04 -0.29
CA TYR A 82 -8.45 3.10 -1.60
C TYR A 82 -9.76 2.29 -1.63
N ASN A 83 -10.87 2.99 -1.89
CA ASN A 83 -12.22 2.46 -1.80
C ASN A 83 -13.12 3.01 -2.93
N PRO A 84 -12.88 2.59 -4.19
CA PRO A 84 -13.65 3.08 -5.34
C PRO A 84 -15.13 2.67 -5.28
N TYR A 85 -15.45 1.57 -4.58
CA TYR A 85 -16.80 1.01 -4.48
C TYR A 85 -17.58 1.47 -3.24
N ARG A 86 -16.97 2.32 -2.39
CA ARG A 86 -17.58 2.88 -1.16
C ARG A 86 -18.08 1.81 -0.17
N TYR A 87 -17.35 0.71 -0.06
CA TYR A 87 -17.66 -0.35 0.91
C TYR A 87 -17.18 0.02 2.31
N GLN A 88 -17.73 -0.64 3.33
CA GLN A 88 -17.21 -0.53 4.69
C GLN A 88 -15.82 -1.19 4.78
N HIS A 89 -15.06 -0.79 5.81
CA HIS A 89 -13.79 -1.43 6.11
C HIS A 89 -14.03 -2.89 6.53
N GLY A 90 -13.17 -3.80 6.08
CA GLY A 90 -13.25 -5.22 6.40
C GLY A 90 -11.90 -5.91 6.16
N ALA A 91 -11.82 -7.16 6.57
CA ALA A 91 -10.60 -7.98 6.48
C ALA A 91 -10.19 -8.28 5.03
N PRO A 92 -8.91 -8.59 4.74
CA PRO A 92 -8.44 -8.86 3.38
C PRO A 92 -9.17 -10.02 2.67
N ASP A 93 -9.60 -11.02 3.42
CA ASP A 93 -10.38 -12.19 2.97
C ASP A 93 -11.91 -11.96 2.98
N GLY A 94 -12.36 -10.82 3.51
CA GLY A 94 -13.77 -10.46 3.58
C GLY A 94 -14.36 -10.05 2.23
N HIS A 95 -15.61 -10.43 2.00
CA HIS A 95 -16.37 -10.03 0.80
C HIS A 95 -16.69 -8.52 0.75
N ILE A 96 -16.82 -7.88 1.92
CA ILE A 96 -17.01 -6.43 2.05
C ILE A 96 -15.74 -5.86 2.67
N ARG A 97 -14.96 -5.15 1.86
CA ARG A 97 -13.72 -4.48 2.28
C ARG A 97 -13.39 -3.31 1.37
N HIS A 98 -12.48 -2.46 1.80
CA HIS A 98 -11.82 -1.53 0.89
C HIS A 98 -10.97 -2.31 -0.12
N LEU A 99 -10.96 -1.90 -1.38
CA LEU A 99 -10.17 -2.58 -2.42
C LEU A 99 -8.66 -2.51 -2.10
N GLY A 100 -8.23 -1.45 -1.43
CA GLY A 100 -6.86 -1.28 -0.95
C GLY A 100 -6.51 -2.02 0.35
N THR A 101 -7.41 -2.80 0.95
CA THR A 101 -7.05 -3.69 2.09
C THR A 101 -6.28 -4.91 1.55
N LEU A 102 -5.08 -5.15 2.07
CA LEU A 102 -4.20 -6.27 1.71
C LEU A 102 -3.86 -7.14 2.93
#